data_AF-A0A9P6YQJ8-F1
#
_entry.id   AF-A0A9P6YQJ8-F1
#
_cell.length_a   1.000
_cell.length_b   1.000
_cell.length_c   1.000
_cell.angle_alpha   90.00
_cell.angle_beta   90.00
_cell.angle_gamma   90.00
#
_symmetry.space_group_name_H-M   'P 1'
#
loop_
_entity.id
_entity.type
_entity.pdbx_description
1 polymer ?
#
loop_
_entity_poly.entity_id
_entity_poly.type
_entity_poly.pdbx_seq_one_letter_code
_entity_poly.pdbx_strand_id
1 'polypeptide(L)'
;MGSSFSQHEKKRRRSLLNQNKKQREETVSNSSTLTRSPLASSDSVVVDGRTYHGEASSVYWLPNDDEELDRLVGQHFALKTLFGGNIPKEVHKQVDMEKGIKILDLGCGPGTWIMVD
;
A
#
# COMPACT_ATOMS: atom_id res chain seq x y z
N MET A 1 -36.70 -45.96 19.12
CA MET A 1 -36.49 -46.04 20.58
C MET A 1 -35.92 -44.72 21.02
N GLY A 2 -36.62 -43.98 21.87
CA GLY A 2 -36.20 -42.65 22.31
C GLY A 2 -35.16 -42.71 23.42
N SER A 3 -34.44 -41.61 23.60
CA SER A 3 -34.28 -40.99 24.92
C SER A 3 -33.77 -39.55 24.78
N SER A 4 -34.49 -38.67 25.47
CA SER A 4 -34.22 -37.25 25.71
C SER A 4 -33.07 -37.09 26.70
N PHE A 5 -32.15 -36.14 26.47
CA PHE A 5 -31.43 -35.26 27.43
C PHE A 5 -30.52 -34.37 26.55
N SER A 6 -30.32 -33.06 26.69
CA SER A 6 -30.53 -32.10 27.76
C SER A 6 -30.63 -30.69 27.14
N GLN A 7 -31.72 -29.97 27.39
CA GLN A 7 -31.95 -28.59 26.96
C GLN A 7 -31.14 -27.54 27.75
N HIS A 8 -30.12 -27.94 28.52
CA HIS A 8 -29.41 -27.05 29.43
C HIS A 8 -28.11 -26.43 28.90
N GLU A 9 -27.66 -26.77 27.69
CA GLU A 9 -26.37 -26.26 27.18
C GLU A 9 -26.48 -25.10 26.19
N LYS A 10 -27.68 -24.85 25.61
CA LYS A 10 -27.88 -23.76 24.65
C LYS A 10 -28.12 -22.38 25.28
N LYS A 11 -28.43 -22.33 26.58
CA LYS A 11 -28.76 -21.07 27.28
C LYS A 11 -27.50 -20.28 27.72
N ARG A 12 -26.36 -20.97 27.87
CA ARG A 12 -25.12 -20.38 28.42
C ARG A 12 -24.20 -19.74 27.37
N ARG A 13 -24.38 -20.06 26.07
CA ARG A 13 -23.64 -19.41 24.97
C ARG A 13 -24.27 -18.10 24.47
N ARG A 14 -25.56 -17.86 24.74
CA ARG A 14 -26.25 -16.63 24.30
C ARG A 14 -26.04 -15.43 25.24
N SER A 15 -25.68 -15.64 26.52
CA SER A 15 -25.42 -14.52 27.44
C SER A 15 -24.04 -13.88 27.24
N LEU A 16 -23.07 -14.60 26.67
CA LEU A 16 -21.73 -14.08 26.40
C LEU A 16 -21.63 -13.32 25.07
N LEU A 17 -22.59 -13.46 24.16
CA LEU A 17 -22.66 -12.67 22.92
C LEU A 17 -23.40 -11.34 23.09
N ASN A 18 -24.15 -11.16 24.19
CA ASN A 18 -24.98 -9.97 24.44
C ASN A 18 -24.36 -8.95 25.41
N GLN A 19 -23.19 -9.23 25.99
CA GLN A 19 -22.49 -8.28 26.88
C GLN A 19 -21.47 -7.38 26.17
N ASN A 20 -21.13 -7.65 24.91
CA ASN A 20 -20.25 -6.77 24.13
C ASN A 20 -20.99 -5.76 23.23
N LYS A 21 -22.32 -5.64 23.35
CA LYS A 21 -23.14 -4.74 22.52
C LYS A 21 -23.71 -3.51 23.25
N LYS A 22 -23.24 -3.20 24.47
CA LYS A 22 -23.84 -2.10 25.26
C LYS A 22 -22.85 -1.31 26.11
N GLN A 23 -21.72 -0.91 25.54
CA GLN A 23 -20.93 0.23 26.03
C GLN A 23 -19.98 0.70 24.93
N ARG A 24 -20.01 2.01 24.66
CA ARG A 24 -19.17 2.79 23.74
C ARG A 24 -19.77 3.16 22.38
N GLU A 25 -20.95 3.78 22.42
CA GLU A 25 -21.25 4.92 21.56
C GLU A 25 -20.97 6.20 22.38
N GLU A 26 -20.52 7.26 21.69
CA GLU A 26 -19.88 8.49 22.17
C GLU A 26 -18.40 8.34 22.53
N THR A 27 -17.48 8.62 21.59
CA THR A 27 -16.74 9.89 21.51
C THR A 27 -15.78 9.88 20.30
N VAL A 28 -15.86 10.95 19.50
CA VAL A 28 -14.90 11.46 18.48
C VAL A 28 -14.62 10.59 17.25
N SER A 29 -15.19 11.02 16.13
CA SER A 29 -14.72 10.74 14.78
C SER A 29 -13.29 11.24 14.59
N ASN A 30 -12.30 10.44 14.97
CA ASN A 30 -10.95 10.61 14.44
C ASN A 30 -10.91 9.93 13.08
N SER A 31 -11.63 10.49 12.12
CA SER A 31 -11.17 10.43 10.73
C SER A 31 -9.81 11.11 10.78
N SER A 32 -8.73 10.33 10.69
CA SER A 32 -7.43 10.91 10.37
C SER A 32 -7.56 11.47 8.96
N THR A 33 -8.11 12.67 8.89
CA THR A 33 -7.90 13.60 7.80
C THR A 33 -6.40 13.68 7.72
N LEU A 34 -5.80 12.90 6.81
CA LEU A 34 -4.49 13.21 6.31
C LEU A 34 -4.66 14.63 5.81
N THR A 35 -4.16 15.58 6.60
CA THR A 35 -4.07 16.97 6.22
C THR A 35 -3.23 16.92 4.97
N ARG A 36 -3.91 16.89 3.82
CA ARG A 36 -3.32 17.16 2.52
C ARG A 36 -2.75 18.55 2.72
N SER A 37 -1.46 18.61 2.98
CA SER A 37 -0.69 19.83 2.81
C SER A 37 -1.15 20.41 1.47
N PRO A 38 -1.32 21.73 1.34
CA PRO A 38 -1.55 22.34 0.04
C PRO A 38 -0.21 22.28 -0.72
N LEU A 39 0.23 21.06 -1.01
CA LEU A 39 1.20 20.77 -2.03
C LEU A 39 0.46 21.17 -3.31
N ALA A 40 1.04 22.16 -3.99
CA ALA A 40 0.56 22.81 -5.19
C ALA A 40 -0.53 22.01 -5.90
N SER A 41 -1.69 22.64 -6.12
CA SER A 41 -2.72 22.14 -7.04
C SER A 41 -2.07 21.88 -8.39
N SER A 42 -1.49 20.70 -8.54
CA SER A 42 -1.01 20.19 -9.79
C SER A 42 -2.29 19.78 -10.48
N ASP A 43 -2.75 20.64 -11.39
CA ASP A 43 -3.92 20.36 -12.21
C ASP A 43 -3.77 18.93 -12.70
N SER A 44 -4.71 18.06 -12.34
CA SER A 44 -4.71 16.67 -12.79
C SER A 44 -5.81 16.54 -13.83
N VAL A 45 -5.53 15.85 -14.92
CA VAL A 45 -6.45 15.71 -16.05
C VAL A 45 -6.96 14.29 -16.10
N VAL A 46 -8.26 14.11 -16.29
CA VAL A 46 -8.87 12.79 -16.45
C VAL A 46 -9.12 12.54 -17.93
N VAL A 47 -8.57 11.44 -18.46
CA VAL A 47 -8.75 10.99 -19.85
C VAL A 47 -9.14 9.51 -19.81
N ASP A 48 -10.28 9.17 -20.42
CA ASP A 48 -10.81 7.80 -20.48
C ASP A 48 -10.88 7.08 -19.12
N GLY A 49 -11.19 7.83 -18.06
CA GLY A 49 -11.30 7.31 -16.69
C GLY A 49 -9.98 7.10 -15.96
N ARG A 50 -8.84 7.40 -16.59
CA ARG A 50 -7.50 7.41 -15.98
C ARG A 50 -7.10 8.83 -15.61
N THR A 51 -6.37 9.01 -14.51
CA THR A 51 -5.88 10.33 -14.08
C THR A 51 -4.45 10.53 -14.56
N TYR A 52 -4.12 11.73 -15.02
CA TYR A 52 -2.80 12.14 -15.50
C TYR A 52 -2.38 13.45 -14.83
N HIS A 53 -1.09 13.77 -14.87
CA HIS A 53 -0.65 15.12 -14.54
C HIS A 53 -1.10 16.13 -15.61
N GLY A 54 -1.41 17.35 -15.21
CA GLY A 54 -1.74 18.46 -16.10
C GLY A 54 -0.54 19.31 -16.52
N GLU A 55 0.67 18.93 -16.10
CA GLU A 55 1.90 19.60 -16.50
C GLU A 55 2.24 19.27 -17.96
N ALA A 56 1.99 20.21 -18.87
CA ALA A 56 2.23 20.04 -20.30
C ALA A 56 3.72 19.84 -20.65
N SER A 57 4.63 20.33 -19.79
CA SER A 57 6.08 20.17 -19.98
C SER A 57 6.66 18.89 -19.38
N SER A 58 5.84 18.09 -18.68
CA SER A 58 6.33 16.88 -18.04
C SER A 58 6.62 15.79 -19.07
N VAL A 59 7.70 15.06 -18.83
CA VAL A 59 8.16 13.94 -19.66
C VAL A 59 7.39 12.64 -19.39
N TYR A 60 6.60 12.57 -18.31
CA TYR A 60 5.95 11.35 -17.85
C TYR A 60 4.51 11.20 -18.39
N TRP A 61 4.33 10.73 -19.62
CA TRP A 61 3.01 10.71 -20.26
C TRP A 61 2.00 9.66 -19.73
N LEU A 62 2.36 8.83 -18.75
CA LEU A 62 1.50 7.76 -18.25
C LEU A 62 0.53 8.28 -17.15
N PRO A 63 -0.53 7.50 -16.83
CA PRO A 63 -1.42 7.86 -15.73
C PRO A 63 -0.67 8.04 -14.39
N ASN A 64 -1.28 8.73 -13.44
CA ASN A 64 -0.78 8.91 -12.08
C ASN A 64 -1.79 8.40 -11.02
N ASP A 65 -2.60 7.41 -11.40
CA ASP A 65 -3.57 6.74 -10.55
C ASP A 65 -3.02 5.46 -9.90
N ASP A 66 -3.80 4.88 -8.97
CA ASP A 66 -3.41 3.69 -8.21
C ASP A 66 -3.13 2.48 -9.12
N GLU A 67 -3.84 2.36 -10.24
CA GLU A 67 -3.62 1.26 -11.18
C GLU A 67 -2.24 1.37 -11.86
N GLU A 68 -1.79 2.58 -12.19
CA GLU A 68 -0.42 2.78 -12.68
C GLU A 68 0.62 2.54 -11.59
N LEU A 69 0.33 2.90 -10.35
CA LEU A 69 1.19 2.61 -9.22
C LEU A 69 1.41 1.10 -9.07
N ASP A 70 0.32 0.30 -9.11
CA ASP A 70 0.37 -1.15 -9.07
C ASP A 70 1.13 -1.75 -10.26
N ARG A 71 0.96 -1.19 -11.47
CA ARG A 71 1.70 -1.60 -12.66
C ARG A 71 3.21 -1.40 -12.49
N LEU A 72 3.64 -0.27 -11.93
CA LEU A 72 5.05 0.04 -11.64
C LEU A 72 5.63 -0.90 -10.58
N VAL A 73 4.85 -1.20 -9.52
CA VAL A 73 5.22 -2.18 -8.49
C VAL A 73 5.42 -3.57 -9.12
N GLY A 74 4.47 -4.04 -9.92
CA GLY A 74 4.56 -5.34 -10.60
C GLY A 74 5.75 -5.43 -11.55
N GLN A 75 6.02 -4.35 -12.30
CA GLN A 75 7.18 -4.26 -13.18
C GLN A 75 8.50 -4.36 -12.39
N HIS A 76 8.61 -3.66 -11.25
CA HIS A 76 9.78 -3.76 -10.39
C HIS A 76 10.01 -5.20 -9.93
N PHE A 77 8.98 -5.89 -9.43
CA PHE A 77 9.12 -7.28 -8.98
C PHE A 77 9.56 -8.21 -10.12
N ALA A 78 8.97 -8.08 -11.31
CA ALA A 78 9.37 -8.89 -12.47
C ALA A 78 10.86 -8.71 -12.81
N LEU A 79 11.36 -7.47 -12.83
CA LEU A 79 12.77 -7.17 -13.09
C LEU A 79 13.67 -7.67 -11.96
N LYS A 80 13.30 -7.41 -10.70
CA LYS A 80 14.03 -7.87 -9.52
C LYS A 80 14.18 -9.40 -9.54
N THR A 81 13.11 -10.12 -9.85
CA THR A 81 13.14 -11.59 -9.97
C THR A 81 14.04 -12.04 -11.12
N LEU A 82 13.95 -11.39 -12.28
CA LEU A 82 14.77 -11.72 -13.45
C LEU A 82 16.27 -11.54 -13.19
N PHE A 83 16.65 -10.46 -12.51
CA PHE A 83 18.07 -10.13 -12.24
C PHE A 83 18.58 -10.65 -10.90
N GLY A 84 17.70 -11.22 -10.06
CA GLY A 84 18.03 -11.76 -8.75
C GLY A 84 18.36 -10.70 -7.69
N GLY A 85 17.78 -9.50 -7.81
CA GLY A 85 17.96 -8.40 -6.87
C GLY A 85 17.74 -7.01 -7.50
N ASN A 86 17.78 -5.97 -6.67
CA ASN A 86 17.61 -4.57 -7.10
C ASN A 86 18.89 -3.99 -7.73
N ILE A 87 20.04 -4.49 -7.33
CA ILE A 87 21.36 -4.02 -7.79
C ILE A 87 22.00 -5.12 -8.64
N PRO A 88 22.37 -4.85 -9.90
CA PRO A 88 23.05 -5.84 -10.74
C PRO A 88 24.38 -6.28 -10.12
N LYS A 89 24.69 -7.56 -10.24
CA LYS A 89 25.94 -8.17 -9.71
C LYS A 89 27.22 -7.48 -10.20
N GLU A 90 27.20 -6.87 -11.39
CA GLU A 90 28.35 -6.16 -11.93
C GLU A 90 28.69 -4.88 -11.15
N VAL A 91 27.67 -4.19 -10.60
CA VAL A 91 27.87 -2.99 -9.79
C VAL A 91 28.59 -3.33 -8.48
N HIS A 92 28.27 -4.47 -7.87
CA HIS A 92 28.94 -4.96 -6.67
C HIS A 92 30.44 -5.22 -6.85
N LYS A 93 30.93 -5.38 -8.10
CA LYS A 93 32.37 -5.53 -8.38
C LYS A 93 33.10 -4.18 -8.44
N GLN A 94 32.37 -3.10 -8.68
CA GLN A 94 32.93 -1.75 -8.86
C GLN A 94 32.75 -0.88 -7.63
N VAL A 95 31.74 -1.18 -6.80
CA VAL A 95 31.37 -0.38 -5.64
C VAL A 95 31.39 -1.24 -4.39
N ASP A 96 32.16 -0.77 -3.40
CA ASP A 96 32.23 -1.38 -2.07
C ASP A 96 31.05 -0.92 -1.22
N MET A 97 30.04 -1.78 -1.12
CA MET A 97 28.78 -1.50 -0.40
C MET A 97 29.00 -1.34 1.12
N GLU A 98 30.09 -1.89 1.68
CA GLU A 98 30.37 -1.87 3.12
C GLU A 98 30.89 -0.51 3.60
N LYS A 99 31.39 0.32 2.67
CA LYS A 99 31.92 1.66 2.98
C LYS A 99 30.85 2.74 3.21
N GLY A 100 29.56 2.34 3.31
CA GLY A 100 28.48 3.29 3.58
C GLY A 100 28.25 4.24 2.39
N ILE A 101 27.96 3.66 1.22
CA ILE A 101 27.72 4.42 0.00
C ILE A 101 26.37 5.16 0.03
N LYS A 102 26.26 6.22 -0.76
CA LYS A 102 25.01 6.96 -0.97
C LYS A 102 24.49 6.68 -2.37
N ILE A 103 23.23 6.25 -2.46
CA ILE A 103 22.54 5.95 -3.71
C ILE A 103 21.40 6.97 -3.90
N LEU A 104 21.22 7.45 -5.13
CA LEU A 104 20.11 8.31 -5.53
C LEU A 104 19.19 7.52 -6.47
N ASP A 105 17.92 7.40 -6.11
CA ASP A 105 16.88 6.81 -6.95
C ASP A 105 16.16 7.92 -7.73
N LEU A 106 16.39 7.98 -9.04
CA LEU A 106 15.79 8.97 -9.93
C LEU A 106 14.51 8.41 -10.54
N GLY A 107 13.42 9.18 -10.46
CA GLY A 107 12.12 8.68 -10.91
C GLY A 107 11.64 7.52 -10.04
N CYS A 108 11.78 7.65 -8.72
CA CYS A 108 11.57 6.58 -7.74
C CYS A 108 10.16 5.96 -7.76
N GLY A 109 9.18 6.63 -8.37
CA GLY A 109 7.82 6.11 -8.54
C GLY A 109 7.22 5.68 -7.20
N PRO A 110 6.71 4.44 -7.06
CA PRO A 110 6.21 3.90 -5.80
C PRO A 110 7.28 3.72 -4.70
N GLY A 111 8.55 3.99 -4.97
CA GLY A 111 9.66 3.81 -4.04
C GLY A 111 10.13 2.36 -3.90
N THR A 112 9.73 1.47 -4.80
CA THR A 112 10.00 0.03 -4.68
C THR A 112 11.47 -0.34 -4.83
N TRP A 113 12.24 0.44 -5.59
CA TRP A 113 13.65 0.16 -5.85
C TRP A 113 14.56 0.29 -4.63
N ILE A 114 14.18 1.14 -3.66
CA ILE A 114 14.93 1.32 -2.41
C ILE A 114 14.50 0.34 -1.30
N MET A 115 13.40 -0.37 -1.48
CA MET A 115 12.94 -1.35 -0.49
C MET A 115 13.85 -2.58 -0.52
N VAL A 116 14.39 -2.92 0.65
CA VAL A 116 15.19 -4.11 0.88
C VAL A 116 14.25 -5.21 1.37
N ASP A 117 14.30 -6.40 0.75
CA ASP A 117 13.62 -7.60 1.27
C ASP A 117 14.46 -8.26 2.37
#